data_AF-A0AAE0PSP1-F1
#
_entry.id   AF-A0AAE0PSP1-F1
#
_cell.length_a   1.000
_cell.length_b   1.000
_cell.length_c   1.000
_cell.angle_alpha   90.00
_cell.angle_beta   90.00
_cell.angle_gamma   90.00
#
_symmetry.space_group_name_H-M   'P 1'
#
loop_
_entity.id
_entity.type
_entity.pdbx_description
1 polymer ?
#
loop_
_entity_poly.entity_id
_entity_poly.type
_entity_poly.pdbx_seq_one_letter_code
_entity_poly.pdbx_strand_id
1 'polypeptide(L)'
;RRHSHPRSRGHVSSNLIYPPLLSQSQTVVVGGLWNCQSAVRKADCISALASHYSFNFLALTETWISPQNTTTPAALSSAYTFSHSPRESGRGGDTVSVTSPINLFIIVIYRPSGPLGNFLDEMDTLLSVFPSDSTPLTVLGDFNLPSDKLHSSGLLALLNSFSLSFNSCPPTHKEGNVLDLVFTHPSPATDMTVTPLHISDHHLVSFTITLPVLPKRNSQHLSLTRRNLHSISPSSVASCTLSSLPDHESFSSLPLDSAIDTLLSSLSSTMDLLCPLSTIRKKNSSTAPWLSDVLRNNRREL
;
A
#
# COMPACT_ATOMS: atom_id res chain seq x y z
N ARG A 1 50.62 24.23 -53.73
CA ARG A 1 50.85 23.79 -52.33
C ARG A 1 50.06 24.71 -51.40
N ARG A 2 48.86 24.31 -50.97
CA ARG A 2 48.11 24.97 -49.88
C ARG A 2 48.36 24.14 -48.62
N HIS A 3 48.97 24.73 -47.60
CA HIS A 3 49.09 24.11 -46.28
C HIS A 3 47.85 24.45 -45.46
N SER A 4 47.10 23.44 -45.05
CA SER A 4 46.02 23.54 -44.08
C SER A 4 46.58 23.42 -42.66
N HIS A 5 46.37 24.43 -41.83
CA HIS A 5 46.54 24.29 -40.38
C HIS A 5 45.24 23.74 -39.78
N PRO A 6 45.27 22.65 -38.99
CA PRO A 6 44.12 22.24 -38.22
C PRO A 6 43.99 23.18 -37.01
N ARG A 7 42.89 23.94 -36.95
CA ARG A 7 42.48 24.60 -35.70
C ARG A 7 42.00 23.50 -34.75
N SER A 8 42.84 23.08 -33.81
CA SER A 8 42.40 22.27 -32.67
C SER A 8 41.46 23.12 -31.81
N ARG A 9 40.15 22.90 -31.93
CA ARG A 9 39.18 23.32 -30.91
C ARG A 9 39.40 22.43 -29.69
N GLY A 10 40.35 22.83 -28.84
CA GLY A 10 40.58 22.17 -27.55
C GLY A 10 39.42 22.50 -26.61
N HIS A 11 38.54 21.53 -26.37
CA HIS A 11 37.78 21.50 -25.13
C HIS A 11 38.74 21.10 -24.03
N VAL A 12 39.08 22.04 -23.15
CA VAL A 12 39.87 21.79 -21.95
C VAL A 12 38.97 21.02 -20.97
N SER A 13 39.11 19.69 -20.95
CA SER A 13 38.33 18.78 -20.10
C SER A 13 38.56 19.01 -18.60
N SER A 14 39.60 19.75 -18.21
CA SER A 14 39.91 20.07 -16.81
C SER A 14 39.04 21.18 -16.20
N ASN A 15 38.14 21.81 -16.97
CA ASN A 15 37.21 22.83 -16.48
C ASN A 15 35.79 22.27 -16.21
N LEU A 16 35.60 20.95 -16.33
CA LEU A 16 34.34 20.30 -15.98
C LEU A 16 34.28 20.10 -14.46
N ILE A 17 33.73 21.09 -13.77
CA ILE A 17 33.26 20.92 -12.39
C ILE A 17 32.00 20.06 -12.49
N TYR A 18 32.13 18.77 -12.19
CA TYR A 18 30.97 17.95 -11.90
C TYR A 18 30.37 18.49 -10.59
N PRO A 19 29.11 18.96 -10.57
CA PRO A 19 28.46 19.22 -9.29
C PRO A 19 28.53 17.92 -8.49
N PRO A 20 28.79 17.97 -7.16
CA PRO A 20 28.71 16.77 -6.36
C PRO A 20 27.34 16.15 -6.64
N LEU A 21 27.31 14.84 -6.97
CA LEU A 21 26.05 14.12 -6.94
C LEU A 21 25.47 14.42 -5.56
N LEU A 22 24.37 15.17 -5.53
CA LEU A 22 23.57 15.33 -4.32
C LEU A 22 23.34 13.91 -3.82
N SER A 23 23.95 13.55 -2.69
CA SER A 23 23.65 12.28 -2.03
C SER A 23 22.16 12.29 -1.85
N GLN A 24 21.45 11.47 -2.62
CA GLN A 24 20.01 11.41 -2.51
C GLN A 24 19.72 10.80 -1.14
N SER A 25 19.41 11.66 -0.17
CA SER A 25 19.10 11.28 1.19
C SER A 25 17.77 10.52 1.16
N GLN A 26 17.77 9.30 1.71
CA GLN A 26 16.56 8.53 1.96
C GLN A 26 15.57 9.39 2.75
N THR A 27 14.30 9.31 2.40
CA THR A 27 13.28 10.04 3.15
C THR A 27 12.81 9.20 4.32
N VAL A 28 12.97 9.73 5.52
CA VAL A 28 12.51 9.09 6.75
C VAL A 28 11.11 9.61 7.08
N VAL A 29 10.18 8.69 7.36
CA VAL A 29 8.80 8.99 7.74
C VAL A 29 8.52 8.38 9.10
N VAL A 30 8.16 9.19 10.08
CA VAL A 30 7.73 8.76 11.41
C VAL A 30 6.21 8.62 11.41
N GLY A 31 5.72 7.41 11.67
CA GLY A 31 4.31 7.06 11.68
C GLY A 31 3.81 6.71 13.07
N GLY A 32 2.53 6.98 13.32
CA GLY A 32 1.81 6.53 14.51
C GLY A 32 0.55 5.73 14.15
N LEU A 33 0.19 4.76 14.98
CA LEU A 33 -1.09 4.05 14.96
C LEU A 33 -1.69 4.08 16.35
N TRP A 34 -2.96 4.46 16.44
CA TRP A 34 -3.68 4.42 17.70
C TRP A 34 -5.17 4.11 17.50
N ASN A 35 -5.63 2.99 18.05
CA ASN A 35 -7.05 2.83 18.34
C ASN A 35 -7.42 3.79 19.46
N CYS A 36 -8.07 4.89 19.07
CA CYS A 36 -8.30 5.99 19.99
C CYS A 36 -9.58 5.84 20.80
N GLN A 37 -10.42 4.83 20.55
CA GLN A 37 -11.73 4.67 21.21
C GLN A 37 -12.47 6.00 21.36
N SER A 38 -12.84 6.58 20.23
CA SER A 38 -13.50 7.87 20.03
C SER A 38 -12.55 9.07 20.01
N ALA A 39 -12.51 9.74 18.85
CA ALA A 39 -11.78 10.98 18.63
C ALA A 39 -12.53 12.23 19.12
N VAL A 40 -13.85 12.15 19.32
CA VAL A 40 -14.74 13.32 19.53
C VAL A 40 -14.32 14.20 20.71
N ARG A 41 -13.77 13.61 21.78
CA ARG A 41 -13.28 14.34 22.97
C ARG A 41 -11.76 14.26 23.13
N LYS A 42 -11.06 13.76 22.12
CA LYS A 42 -9.62 13.53 22.14
C LYS A 42 -8.89 14.35 21.08
N ALA A 43 -9.57 15.21 20.30
CA ALA A 43 -8.97 15.96 19.21
C ALA A 43 -7.70 16.73 19.62
N ASP A 44 -7.77 17.53 20.69
CA ASP A 44 -6.60 18.28 21.20
C ASP A 44 -5.46 17.35 21.64
N CYS A 45 -5.81 16.24 22.30
CA CYS A 45 -4.85 15.23 22.74
C CYS A 45 -4.19 14.52 21.55
N ILE A 46 -4.96 14.17 20.52
CA ILE A 46 -4.48 13.56 19.28
C ILE A 46 -3.48 14.50 18.59
N SER A 47 -3.82 15.78 18.45
CA SER A 47 -2.94 16.78 17.86
C SER A 47 -1.67 17.00 18.69
N ALA A 48 -1.78 17.02 20.01
CA ALA A 48 -0.64 17.13 20.92
C ALA A 48 0.27 15.91 20.85
N LEU A 49 -0.28 14.69 20.78
CA LEU A 49 0.48 13.45 20.59
C LEU A 49 1.24 13.47 19.27
N ALA A 50 0.55 13.78 18.16
CA ALA A 50 1.18 13.85 16.85
C ALA A 50 2.33 14.87 16.81
N SER A 51 2.18 15.99 17.51
CA SER A 51 3.25 17.00 17.63
C SER A 51 4.40 16.54 18.53
N HIS A 52 4.08 15.92 19.67
CA HIS A 52 5.06 15.44 20.65
C HIS A 52 6.02 14.41 20.04
N TYR A 53 5.48 13.45 19.29
CA TYR A 53 6.27 12.42 18.61
C TYR A 53 6.75 12.84 17.22
N SER A 54 6.45 14.06 16.78
CA SER A 54 6.81 14.57 15.45
C SER A 54 6.35 13.65 14.32
N PHE A 55 5.13 13.11 14.41
CA PHE A 55 4.59 12.21 13.40
C PHE A 55 4.36 12.93 12.08
N ASN A 56 4.82 12.30 10.99
CA ASN A 56 4.45 12.67 9.63
C ASN A 56 3.02 12.22 9.30
N PHE A 57 2.56 11.12 9.91
CA PHE A 57 1.17 10.70 9.88
C PHE A 57 0.79 9.99 11.18
N LEU A 58 -0.47 10.13 11.58
CA LEU A 58 -1.06 9.38 12.69
C LEU A 58 -2.35 8.72 12.20
N ALA A 59 -2.33 7.39 12.12
CA ALA A 59 -3.51 6.60 11.80
C ALA A 59 -4.34 6.37 13.05
N LEU A 60 -5.65 6.62 12.94
CA LEU A 60 -6.60 6.44 14.02
C LEU A 60 -7.62 5.38 13.64
N THR A 61 -7.85 4.42 14.52
CA THR A 61 -8.99 3.49 14.43
C THR A 61 -10.01 3.82 15.51
N GLU A 62 -11.23 3.31 15.34
CA GLU A 62 -12.38 3.61 16.21
C GLU A 62 -12.56 5.11 16.50
N THR A 63 -12.59 5.93 15.46
CA THR A 63 -12.74 7.38 15.61
C THR A 63 -14.12 7.77 16.17
N TRP A 64 -15.15 6.97 15.92
CA TRP A 64 -16.55 7.21 16.31
C TRP A 64 -17.03 8.64 15.97
N ILE A 65 -16.55 9.20 14.86
CA ILE A 65 -16.99 10.51 14.34
C ILE A 65 -18.25 10.27 13.50
N SER A 66 -19.38 10.84 13.93
CA SER A 66 -20.61 10.77 13.14
C SER A 66 -20.53 11.68 11.92
N PRO A 67 -21.27 11.39 10.83
CA PRO A 67 -21.35 12.29 9.67
C PRO A 67 -21.79 13.72 10.01
N GLN A 68 -22.55 13.90 11.09
CA GLN A 68 -23.01 15.21 11.57
C GLN A 68 -21.95 15.96 12.40
N ASN A 69 -20.88 15.30 12.83
CA ASN A 69 -19.83 15.90 13.65
C ASN A 69 -18.77 16.58 12.77
N THR A 70 -18.94 17.88 12.55
CA THR A 70 -17.98 18.70 11.80
C THR A 70 -16.88 19.30 12.68
N THR A 71 -17.10 19.36 13.99
CA THR A 71 -16.16 19.98 14.95
C THR A 71 -14.89 19.16 15.14
N THR A 72 -14.99 17.83 15.25
CA THR A 72 -13.81 16.96 15.47
C THR A 72 -12.89 16.95 14.26
N PRO A 73 -13.38 16.75 13.02
CA PRO A 73 -12.55 16.90 11.82
C PRO A 73 -11.94 18.30 11.70
N ALA A 74 -12.69 19.36 11.99
CA ALA A 74 -12.18 20.74 11.93
C ALA A 74 -11.03 20.98 12.93
N ALA A 75 -11.16 20.49 14.17
CA ALA A 75 -10.12 20.59 15.18
C ALA A 75 -8.85 19.85 14.76
N LEU A 76 -8.98 18.61 14.26
CA LEU A 76 -7.84 17.82 13.75
C LEU A 76 -7.21 18.45 12.49
N SER A 77 -8.04 19.06 11.64
CA SER A 77 -7.60 19.72 10.40
C SER A 77 -6.80 21.01 10.63
N SER A 78 -6.87 21.58 11.84
CA SER A 78 -6.13 22.80 12.18
C SER A 78 -4.62 22.57 12.27
N ALA A 79 -4.20 21.35 12.63
CA ALA A 79 -2.80 20.97 12.82
C ALA A 79 -2.28 20.01 11.74
N TYR A 80 -3.15 19.21 11.10
CA TYR A 80 -2.78 18.19 10.12
C TYR A 80 -3.78 18.13 8.96
N THR A 81 -3.39 17.60 7.79
CA THR A 81 -4.37 17.25 6.75
C THR A 81 -5.14 16.01 7.19
N PHE A 82 -6.39 16.20 7.62
CA PHE A 82 -7.28 15.13 8.05
C PHE A 82 -8.11 14.60 6.89
N SER A 83 -8.08 13.28 6.67
CA SER A 83 -8.93 12.58 5.72
C SER A 83 -9.72 11.50 6.47
N HIS A 84 -11.04 11.47 6.28
CA HIS A 84 -11.94 10.53 6.93
C HIS A 84 -13.11 10.22 6.00
N SER A 85 -13.43 8.94 5.83
CA SER A 85 -14.58 8.48 5.07
C SER A 85 -15.63 7.93 6.06
N PRO A 86 -16.67 8.71 6.41
CA PRO A 86 -17.68 8.26 7.36
C PRO A 86 -18.38 6.98 6.89
N ARG A 87 -18.78 6.13 7.84
CA ARG A 87 -19.52 4.90 7.55
C ARG A 87 -20.95 5.23 7.10
N GLU A 88 -21.35 4.83 5.90
CA GLU A 88 -22.76 4.84 5.46
C GLU A 88 -23.44 3.47 5.59
N SER A 89 -22.72 2.37 5.36
CA SER A 89 -23.12 0.99 5.68
C SER A 89 -21.86 0.14 5.79
N GLY A 90 -21.80 -0.79 6.73
CA GLY A 90 -20.54 -1.32 7.28
C GLY A 90 -19.57 -2.05 6.34
N ARG A 91 -18.31 -2.06 6.81
CA ARG A 91 -17.08 -2.83 6.43
C ARG A 91 -16.16 -2.20 5.37
N GLY A 92 -14.87 -2.12 5.72
CA GLY A 92 -13.73 -1.78 4.84
C GLY A 92 -12.98 -0.54 5.28
N GLY A 93 -11.64 -0.59 5.31
CA GLY A 93 -10.76 0.40 5.96
C GLY A 93 -10.70 1.80 5.33
N ASP A 94 -10.25 2.77 6.12
CA ASP A 94 -10.01 4.14 5.68
C ASP A 94 -8.66 4.21 4.93
N THR A 95 -8.66 4.69 3.69
CA THR A 95 -7.40 4.90 2.94
C THR A 95 -6.97 6.35 3.06
N VAL A 96 -5.77 6.58 3.59
CA VAL A 96 -5.13 7.90 3.67
C VAL A 96 -3.95 7.95 2.70
N SER A 97 -3.98 8.84 1.71
CA SER A 97 -2.83 9.08 0.83
C SER A 97 -2.07 10.32 1.29
N VAL A 98 -0.80 10.19 1.66
CA VAL A 98 0.07 11.34 1.97
C VAL A 98 0.86 11.70 0.71
N THR A 99 0.55 12.86 0.12
CA THR A 99 1.23 13.40 -1.07
C THR A 99 1.99 14.69 -0.70
N SER A 100 3.14 14.53 -0.04
CA SER A 100 4.20 15.56 0.00
C SER A 100 5.17 15.26 -1.18
N PRO A 101 6.46 15.69 -1.31
CA PRO A 101 7.33 15.19 -2.41
C PRO A 101 7.64 13.69 -2.32
N ILE A 102 6.86 12.96 -1.52
CA ILE A 102 6.90 11.58 -1.11
C ILE A 102 5.58 10.95 -1.57
N ASN A 103 5.64 9.92 -2.40
CA ASN A 103 4.48 9.11 -2.73
C ASN A 103 4.44 7.91 -1.77
N LEU A 104 3.58 7.97 -0.75
CA LEU A 104 3.35 6.88 0.21
C LEU A 104 1.85 6.63 0.34
N PHE A 105 1.42 5.39 0.11
CA PHE A 105 0.06 4.96 0.39
C PHE A 105 -0.05 4.43 1.81
N ILE A 106 -1.09 4.86 2.52
CA ILE A 106 -1.39 4.41 3.87
C ILE A 106 -2.82 3.87 3.90
N ILE A 107 -2.98 2.62 4.27
CA ILE A 107 -4.28 1.98 4.45
C ILE A 107 -4.47 1.75 5.95
N VAL A 108 -5.55 2.30 6.49
CA VAL A 108 -5.94 2.17 7.89
C VAL A 108 -7.09 1.18 8.00
N ILE A 109 -6.83 0.01 8.57
CA ILE A 109 -7.81 -1.07 8.71
C ILE A 109 -8.42 -1.04 10.12
N TYR A 110 -9.74 -1.11 10.21
CA TYR A 110 -10.38 -1.52 11.45
C TYR A 110 -11.25 -2.74 11.17
N ARG A 111 -10.93 -3.84 11.84
CA ARG A 111 -11.69 -5.08 11.76
C ARG A 111 -12.31 -5.38 13.13
N PRO A 112 -13.65 -5.47 13.25
CA PRO A 112 -14.30 -5.80 14.51
C PRO A 112 -13.93 -7.21 14.99
N SER A 113 -13.93 -7.42 16.30
CA SER A 113 -13.82 -8.74 16.92
C SER A 113 -14.90 -9.70 16.40
N GLY A 114 -14.56 -10.98 16.25
CA GLY A 114 -15.51 -12.02 15.82
C GLY A 114 -14.93 -13.04 14.83
N PRO A 115 -15.77 -13.71 14.02
CA PRO A 115 -15.34 -14.57 12.91
C PRO A 115 -14.66 -13.79 11.79
N LEU A 116 -13.75 -14.42 11.05
CA LEU A 116 -13.04 -13.78 9.93
C LEU A 116 -14.00 -13.45 8.77
N GLY A 117 -15.00 -14.30 8.52
CA GLY A 117 -15.96 -14.10 7.43
C GLY A 117 -15.27 -13.89 6.09
N ASN A 118 -15.69 -12.88 5.34
CA ASN A 118 -15.15 -12.52 4.03
C ASN A 118 -13.98 -11.51 4.12
N PHE A 119 -13.42 -11.28 5.31
CA PHE A 119 -12.41 -10.22 5.52
C PHE A 119 -11.18 -10.38 4.63
N LEU A 120 -10.74 -11.62 4.39
CA LEU A 120 -9.57 -11.87 3.52
C LEU A 120 -9.88 -11.53 2.06
N ASP A 121 -11.07 -11.87 1.57
CA ASP A 121 -11.50 -11.57 0.20
C ASP A 121 -11.67 -10.05 0.00
N GLU A 122 -12.22 -9.37 1.00
CA GLU A 122 -12.32 -7.91 1.03
C GLU A 122 -10.93 -7.26 1.04
N MET A 123 -9.99 -7.80 1.82
CA MET A 123 -8.60 -7.33 1.88
C MET A 123 -7.87 -7.55 0.54
N ASP A 124 -8.01 -8.73 -0.07
CA ASP A 124 -7.42 -9.04 -1.38
C ASP A 124 -7.92 -8.09 -2.47
N THR A 125 -9.23 -7.86 -2.49
CA THR A 125 -9.88 -6.91 -3.41
C THR A 125 -9.36 -5.49 -3.19
N LEU A 126 -9.24 -5.06 -1.93
CA LEU A 126 -8.72 -3.74 -1.58
C LEU A 126 -7.26 -3.55 -2.04
N LEU A 127 -6.38 -4.50 -1.73
CA LEU A 127 -4.96 -4.44 -2.07
C LEU A 127 -4.74 -4.48 -3.59
N SER A 128 -5.61 -5.18 -4.32
CA SER A 128 -5.59 -5.26 -5.79
C SER A 128 -5.81 -3.90 -6.50
N VAL A 129 -6.39 -2.91 -5.82
CA VAL A 129 -6.57 -1.56 -6.38
C VAL A 129 -5.25 -0.78 -6.43
N PHE A 130 -4.28 -1.14 -5.57
CA PHE A 130 -3.03 -0.40 -5.47
C PHE A 130 -2.02 -0.86 -6.53
N PRO A 131 -1.32 0.08 -7.17
CA PRO A 131 -0.37 -0.26 -8.22
C PRO A 131 0.82 -1.03 -7.62
N SER A 132 1.18 -2.14 -8.25
CA SER A 132 2.38 -2.94 -7.93
C SER A 132 3.69 -2.21 -8.29
N ASP A 133 3.62 -0.93 -8.69
CA ASP A 133 4.67 -0.13 -9.33
C ASP A 133 5.77 0.34 -8.35
N SER A 134 6.16 -0.48 -7.37
CA SER A 134 7.17 -0.17 -6.33
C SER A 134 6.87 1.09 -5.50
N THR A 135 5.62 1.55 -5.49
CA THR A 135 5.22 2.67 -4.62
C THR A 135 5.15 2.16 -3.18
N PRO A 136 5.79 2.85 -2.23
CA PRO A 136 5.69 2.49 -0.83
C PRO A 136 4.22 2.40 -0.37
N LEU A 137 3.89 1.31 0.30
CA LEU A 137 2.57 1.02 0.83
C LEU A 137 2.71 0.59 2.29
N THR A 138 1.94 1.22 3.16
CA THR A 138 1.81 0.83 4.56
C THR A 138 0.37 0.47 4.84
N VAL A 139 0.13 -0.74 5.35
CA VAL A 139 -1.17 -1.21 5.81
C VAL A 139 -1.09 -1.37 7.30
N LEU A 140 -1.91 -0.65 8.05
CA LEU A 140 -1.87 -0.69 9.50
C LEU A 140 -3.26 -0.53 10.10
N GLY A 141 -3.43 -0.92 11.35
CA GLY A 141 -4.71 -0.75 12.03
C GLY A 141 -5.00 -1.80 13.08
N ASP A 142 -6.21 -1.76 13.61
CA ASP A 142 -6.68 -2.73 14.60
C ASP A 142 -7.40 -3.88 13.88
N PHE A 143 -6.77 -5.05 13.92
CA PHE A 143 -7.28 -6.25 13.29
C PHE A 143 -8.15 -7.08 14.24
N ASN A 144 -8.13 -6.84 15.55
CA ASN A 144 -8.78 -7.69 16.55
C ASN A 144 -8.51 -9.19 16.32
N LEU A 145 -7.27 -9.53 15.95
CA LEU A 145 -6.82 -10.89 15.69
C LEU A 145 -5.77 -11.28 16.74
N PRO A 146 -6.05 -12.25 17.62
CA PRO A 146 -5.03 -12.77 18.52
C PRO A 146 -3.94 -13.52 17.74
N SER A 147 -2.76 -13.66 18.36
CA SER A 147 -1.54 -14.12 17.69
C SER A 147 -1.65 -15.52 17.08
N ASP A 148 -2.43 -16.41 17.69
CA ASP A 148 -2.75 -17.75 17.19
C ASP A 148 -3.50 -17.70 15.85
N LYS A 149 -4.45 -16.77 15.74
CA LYS A 149 -5.24 -16.54 14.52
C LYS A 149 -4.46 -15.77 13.47
N LEU A 150 -3.53 -14.91 13.85
CA LEU A 150 -2.69 -14.20 12.88
C LEU A 150 -1.94 -15.18 11.96
N HIS A 151 -1.35 -16.23 12.54
CA HIS A 151 -0.62 -17.24 11.77
C HIS A 151 -1.52 -18.25 11.05
N SER A 152 -2.63 -18.65 11.66
CA SER A 152 -3.52 -19.68 11.10
C SER A 152 -4.56 -19.16 10.11
N SER A 153 -4.87 -17.86 10.12
CA SER A 153 -5.92 -17.26 9.27
C SER A 153 -5.54 -17.12 7.79
N GLY A 154 -4.27 -17.25 7.42
CA GLY A 154 -3.82 -16.95 6.06
C GLY A 154 -3.64 -15.45 5.75
N LEU A 155 -3.94 -14.56 6.70
CA LEU A 155 -3.74 -13.11 6.55
C LEU A 155 -2.28 -12.75 6.21
N LEU A 156 -1.32 -13.36 6.91
CA LEU A 156 0.10 -13.14 6.62
C LEU A 156 0.49 -13.61 5.22
N ALA A 157 -0.06 -14.76 4.77
CA ALA A 157 0.21 -15.28 3.43
C ALA A 157 -0.36 -14.34 2.35
N LEU A 158 -1.57 -13.82 2.57
CA LEU A 158 -2.19 -12.82 1.70
C LEU A 158 -1.35 -11.55 1.63
N LEU A 159 -0.97 -10.96 2.77
CA LEU A 159 -0.20 -9.70 2.76
C LEU A 159 1.20 -9.89 2.16
N ASN A 160 1.85 -11.04 2.41
CA ASN A 160 3.12 -11.38 1.78
C ASN A 160 3.01 -11.51 0.26
N SER A 161 1.86 -11.95 -0.30
CA SER A 161 1.68 -12.02 -1.75
C SER A 161 1.71 -10.64 -2.41
N PHE A 162 1.31 -9.59 -1.68
CA PHE A 162 1.45 -8.18 -2.07
C PHE A 162 2.79 -7.55 -1.65
N SER A 163 3.78 -8.38 -1.27
CA SER A 163 5.10 -7.95 -0.79
C SER A 163 5.07 -7.09 0.48
N LEU A 164 3.99 -7.15 1.26
CA LEU A 164 3.88 -6.45 2.54
C LEU A 164 4.52 -7.29 3.66
N SER A 165 5.52 -6.71 4.32
CA SER A 165 6.20 -7.34 5.45
C SER A 165 5.51 -7.00 6.77
N PHE A 166 5.28 -8.00 7.62
CA PHE A 166 4.76 -7.80 8.97
C PHE A 166 5.84 -7.23 9.90
N ASN A 167 5.50 -6.18 10.65
CA ASN A 167 6.38 -5.57 11.64
C ASN A 167 5.93 -5.96 13.05
N SER A 168 6.70 -6.83 13.69
CA SER A 168 6.46 -7.26 15.07
C SER A 168 6.71 -6.11 16.04
N CYS A 169 5.87 -6.01 17.07
CA CYS A 169 6.01 -5.05 18.16
C CYS A 169 5.58 -5.65 19.51
N PRO A 170 5.90 -4.98 20.64
CA PRO A 170 5.36 -5.33 21.95
C PRO A 170 3.81 -5.31 22.00
N PRO A 171 3.19 -5.88 23.05
CA PRO A 171 1.74 -5.84 23.23
C PRO A 171 1.12 -4.46 23.04
N THR A 172 0.09 -4.35 22.21
CA THR A 172 -0.56 -3.09 21.83
C THR A 172 -1.84 -2.81 22.60
N HIS A 173 -2.27 -3.75 23.44
CA HIS A 173 -3.47 -3.65 24.25
C HIS A 173 -3.16 -3.94 25.72
N LYS A 174 -3.90 -3.31 26.66
CA LYS A 174 -3.70 -3.44 28.12
C LYS A 174 -3.72 -4.89 28.64
N GLU A 175 -4.41 -5.79 27.93
CA GLU A 175 -4.50 -7.22 28.25
C GLU A 175 -3.31 -8.06 27.73
N GLY A 176 -2.28 -7.43 27.17
CA GLY A 176 -1.08 -8.11 26.70
C GLY A 176 -1.16 -8.69 25.28
N ASN A 177 -2.21 -8.36 24.51
CA ASN A 177 -2.37 -8.82 23.13
C ASN A 177 -1.76 -7.82 22.13
N VAL A 178 -1.35 -8.34 20.96
CA VAL A 178 -0.94 -7.54 19.79
C VAL A 178 -2.09 -7.56 18.79
N LEU A 179 -2.93 -6.52 18.82
CA LEU A 179 -4.12 -6.39 17.95
C LEU A 179 -3.91 -5.34 16.86
N ASP A 180 -3.07 -4.36 17.13
CA ASP A 180 -2.71 -3.27 16.24
C ASP A 180 -1.50 -3.69 15.41
N LEU A 181 -1.73 -3.99 14.13
CA LEU A 181 -0.72 -4.56 13.24
C LEU A 181 -0.21 -3.51 12.26
N VAL A 182 1.07 -3.59 11.90
CA VAL A 182 1.72 -2.70 10.94
C VAL A 182 2.43 -3.54 9.87
N PHE A 183 2.07 -3.31 8.62
CA PHE A 183 2.66 -3.95 7.45
C PHE A 183 3.21 -2.92 6.49
N THR A 184 4.41 -3.16 5.96
CA THR A 184 5.12 -2.18 5.13
C THR A 184 5.73 -2.82 3.88
N HIS A 185 5.73 -2.06 2.79
CA HIS A 185 6.43 -2.35 1.54
C HIS A 185 7.03 -1.05 0.99
N PRO A 186 8.23 -1.06 0.39
CA PRO A 186 9.15 -2.20 0.26
C PRO A 186 10.08 -2.39 1.47
N SER A 187 10.22 -1.36 2.31
CA SER A 187 11.15 -1.36 3.43
C SER A 187 10.40 -1.67 4.73
N PRO A 188 10.94 -2.55 5.60
CA PRO A 188 10.36 -2.83 6.90
C PRO A 188 10.39 -1.57 7.78
N ALA A 189 9.44 -1.49 8.71
CA ALA A 189 9.45 -0.45 9.74
C ALA A 189 10.61 -0.70 10.73
N THR A 190 11.12 0.39 11.29
CA THR A 190 12.20 0.44 12.27
C THR A 190 11.73 1.24 13.49
N ASP A 191 12.46 1.18 14.60
CA ASP A 191 12.14 1.94 15.83
C ASP A 191 10.70 1.74 16.33
N MET A 192 10.20 0.50 16.23
CA MET A 192 8.88 0.12 16.72
C MET A 192 8.81 0.25 18.23
N THR A 193 7.99 1.20 18.70
CA THR A 193 7.74 1.46 20.11
C THR A 193 6.25 1.42 20.40
N VAL A 194 5.90 1.04 21.63
CA VAL A 194 4.51 0.98 22.09
C VAL A 194 4.42 1.74 23.40
N THR A 195 3.62 2.80 23.41
CA THR A 195 3.46 3.70 24.56
C THR A 195 2.05 3.58 25.12
N PRO A 196 1.90 3.11 26.37
CA PRO A 196 0.60 3.09 27.03
C PRO A 196 0.02 4.48 27.20
N LEU A 197 -1.23 4.68 26.74
CA LEU A 197 -1.99 5.89 26.95
C LEU A 197 -3.13 5.59 27.94
N HIS A 198 -3.28 6.37 29.03
CA HIS A 198 -4.32 6.14 30.04
C HIS A 198 -5.75 6.54 29.61
N ILE A 199 -5.95 6.79 28.32
CA ILE A 199 -7.18 7.32 27.74
C ILE A 199 -7.80 6.37 26.70
N SER A 200 -7.18 5.21 26.49
CA SER A 200 -7.71 4.06 25.74
C SER A 200 -7.12 2.78 26.34
N ASP A 201 -7.76 1.63 26.13
CA ASP A 201 -7.15 0.33 26.43
C ASP A 201 -6.13 -0.13 25.37
N HIS A 202 -6.11 0.51 24.20
CA HIS A 202 -5.05 0.38 23.21
C HIS A 202 -3.92 1.38 23.48
N HIS A 203 -2.71 0.94 23.19
CA HIS A 203 -1.48 1.70 23.33
C HIS A 203 -1.14 2.39 22.00
N LEU A 204 -0.44 3.52 22.08
CA LEU A 204 0.07 4.21 20.89
C LEU A 204 1.25 3.43 20.34
N VAL A 205 1.13 3.02 19.09
CA VAL A 205 2.21 2.38 18.34
C VAL A 205 2.93 3.45 17.53
N SER A 206 4.26 3.49 17.59
CA SER A 206 5.09 4.47 16.86
C SER A 206 6.25 3.76 16.16
N PHE A 207 6.58 4.20 14.95
CA PHE A 207 7.59 3.56 14.13
C PHE A 207 8.14 4.48 13.05
N THR A 208 9.26 4.06 12.45
CA THR A 208 9.97 4.78 11.41
C THR A 208 9.97 3.96 10.11
N ILE A 209 9.54 4.55 9.00
CA ILE A 209 9.67 4.00 7.66
C ILE A 209 10.77 4.75 6.92
N THR A 210 11.72 4.02 6.37
CA THR A 210 12.71 4.58 5.45
C THR A 210 12.25 4.36 4.02
N LEU A 211 11.95 5.43 3.30
CA LEU A 211 11.47 5.36 1.94
C LEU A 211 12.64 5.33 0.95
N PRO A 212 12.58 4.45 -0.06
CA PRO A 212 13.57 4.45 -1.12
C PRO A 212 13.53 5.78 -1.85
N VAL A 213 14.71 6.27 -2.22
CA VAL A 213 14.79 7.44 -3.09
C VAL A 213 14.19 7.03 -4.43
N LEU A 214 13.01 7.54 -4.75
CA LEU A 214 12.57 7.50 -6.14
C LEU A 214 13.44 8.51 -6.90
N PRO A 215 14.20 8.09 -7.92
CA PRO A 215 14.86 9.05 -8.79
C PRO A 215 13.79 10.01 -9.31
N LYS A 216 14.05 11.33 -9.27
CA LYS A 216 13.21 12.32 -9.93
C LYS A 216 13.04 11.84 -11.37
N ARG A 217 11.89 11.25 -11.69
CA ARG A 217 11.61 10.69 -13.00
C ARG A 217 11.60 11.89 -13.96
N ASN A 218 12.71 12.11 -14.67
CA ASN A 218 12.67 12.87 -15.90
C ASN A 218 11.54 12.26 -16.73
N SER A 219 10.62 13.10 -17.18
CA SER A 219 9.34 12.80 -17.81
C SER A 219 9.44 11.85 -19.02
N GLN A 220 9.80 10.60 -18.79
CA GLN A 220 9.92 9.57 -19.80
C GLN A 220 8.83 8.54 -19.52
N HIS A 221 7.86 8.55 -20.42
CA HIS A 221 6.80 7.56 -20.66
C HIS A 221 6.82 6.35 -19.71
N LEU A 222 5.90 6.34 -18.74
CA LEU A 222 5.59 5.13 -17.98
C LEU A 222 4.86 4.15 -18.92
N SER A 223 5.54 3.05 -19.22
CA SER A 223 4.95 1.84 -19.77
C SER A 223 4.64 0.91 -18.61
N LEU A 224 3.36 0.69 -18.34
CA LEU A 224 2.91 -0.24 -17.30
C LEU A 224 2.50 -1.54 -17.99
N THR A 225 3.08 -2.65 -17.58
CA THR A 225 2.76 -3.97 -18.10
C THR A 225 1.77 -4.63 -17.17
N ARG A 226 0.56 -4.91 -17.64
CA ARG A 226 -0.49 -5.57 -16.84
C ARG A 226 -1.26 -6.60 -17.65
N ARG A 227 -1.78 -7.61 -16.96
CA ARG A 227 -2.79 -8.54 -17.47
C ARG A 227 -4.19 -7.94 -17.20
N ASN A 228 -5.06 -7.91 -18.21
CA ASN A 228 -6.47 -7.52 -18.05
C ASN A 228 -7.30 -8.66 -17.44
N LEU A 229 -7.22 -8.84 -16.12
CA LEU A 229 -7.90 -9.95 -15.44
C LEU A 229 -9.43 -9.80 -15.42
N HIS A 230 -9.96 -8.59 -15.62
CA HIS A 230 -11.39 -8.32 -15.62
C HIS A 230 -12.14 -8.88 -16.85
N SER A 231 -11.43 -9.21 -17.93
CA SER A 231 -12.06 -9.80 -19.12
C SER A 231 -12.12 -11.33 -19.09
N ILE A 232 -11.62 -11.96 -18.02
CA ILE A 232 -11.51 -13.42 -17.92
C ILE A 232 -12.79 -13.98 -17.30
N SER A 233 -13.42 -14.95 -17.98
CA SER A 233 -14.53 -15.71 -17.39
C SER A 233 -13.99 -16.96 -16.67
N PRO A 234 -14.55 -17.33 -15.50
CA PRO A 234 -14.13 -18.54 -14.78
C PRO A 234 -14.24 -19.82 -15.60
N SER A 235 -15.27 -19.92 -16.46
CA SER A 235 -15.46 -21.07 -17.35
C SER A 235 -14.40 -21.16 -18.43
N SER A 236 -13.94 -20.03 -18.99
CA SER A 236 -12.84 -19.99 -19.96
C SER A 236 -11.52 -20.45 -19.34
N VAL A 237 -11.24 -20.06 -18.10
CA VAL A 237 -10.04 -20.54 -17.38
C VAL A 237 -10.12 -22.04 -17.21
N ALA A 238 -11.21 -22.56 -16.65
CA ALA A 238 -11.37 -23.99 -16.41
C ALA A 238 -11.23 -24.83 -17.70
N SER A 239 -11.85 -24.38 -18.81
CA SER A 239 -11.74 -25.09 -20.09
C SER A 239 -10.33 -25.05 -20.66
N CYS A 240 -9.66 -23.89 -20.61
CA CYS A 240 -8.30 -23.77 -21.14
C CYS A 240 -7.28 -24.53 -20.29
N THR A 241 -7.44 -24.51 -18.95
CA THR A 241 -6.56 -25.27 -18.05
C THR A 241 -6.70 -26.76 -18.30
N LEU A 242 -7.92 -27.26 -18.44
CA LEU A 242 -8.17 -28.67 -18.73
C LEU A 242 -7.59 -29.07 -20.09
N SER A 243 -7.64 -28.20 -21.10
CA SER A 243 -7.04 -28.47 -22.41
C SER A 243 -5.51 -28.40 -22.42
N SER A 244 -4.90 -27.70 -21.47
CA SER A 244 -3.44 -27.56 -21.35
C SER A 244 -2.79 -28.59 -20.43
N LEU A 245 -3.61 -29.34 -19.68
CA LEU A 245 -3.15 -30.40 -18.79
C LEU A 245 -3.02 -31.72 -19.57
N PRO A 246 -2.07 -32.60 -19.19
CA PRO A 246 -2.01 -33.95 -19.73
C PRO A 246 -3.27 -34.75 -19.39
N ASP A 247 -3.51 -35.82 -20.14
CA ASP A 247 -4.57 -36.77 -19.85
C ASP A 247 -4.47 -37.30 -18.41
N HIS A 248 -5.61 -37.60 -17.79
CA HIS A 248 -5.70 -37.97 -16.37
C HIS A 248 -4.75 -39.10 -15.95
N GLU A 249 -4.60 -40.13 -16.78
CA GLU A 249 -3.70 -41.27 -16.52
C GLU A 249 -2.22 -40.87 -16.59
N SER A 250 -1.87 -40.02 -17.57
CA SER A 250 -0.51 -39.50 -17.75
C SER A 250 -0.14 -38.52 -16.64
N PHE A 251 -1.09 -37.73 -16.15
CA PHE A 251 -0.86 -36.80 -15.05
C PHE A 251 -0.76 -37.52 -13.69
N SER A 252 -1.60 -38.53 -13.46
CA SER A 252 -1.62 -39.29 -12.20
C SER A 252 -0.40 -40.19 -12.00
N SER A 253 0.31 -40.52 -13.09
CA SER A 253 1.54 -41.32 -13.05
C SER A 253 2.82 -40.49 -12.86
N LEU A 254 2.72 -39.15 -12.81
CA LEU A 254 3.87 -38.28 -12.58
C LEU A 254 4.33 -38.29 -11.12
N PRO A 255 5.65 -38.18 -10.87
CA PRO A 255 6.17 -37.84 -9.55
C PRO A 255 5.60 -36.50 -9.06
N LEU A 256 5.46 -36.35 -7.74
CA LEU A 256 4.79 -35.19 -7.13
C LEU A 256 5.36 -33.85 -7.60
N ASP A 257 6.68 -33.69 -7.61
CA ASP A 257 7.32 -32.43 -8.03
C ASP A 257 7.07 -32.13 -9.51
N SER A 258 7.15 -33.15 -10.36
CA SER A 258 6.85 -33.02 -11.79
C SER A 258 5.38 -32.72 -12.07
N ALA A 259 4.46 -33.26 -11.27
CA ALA A 259 3.03 -32.96 -11.37
C ALA A 259 2.74 -31.50 -11.00
N ILE A 260 3.41 -30.98 -9.95
CA ILE A 260 3.32 -29.59 -9.53
C ILE A 260 3.87 -28.66 -10.63
N ASP A 261 5.05 -28.93 -11.15
CA ASP A 261 5.67 -28.12 -12.22
C ASP A 261 4.80 -28.12 -13.49
N THR A 262 4.21 -29.27 -13.82
CA THR A 262 3.30 -29.39 -14.96
C THR A 262 2.04 -28.56 -14.74
N LEU A 263 1.42 -28.64 -13.56
CA LEU A 263 0.24 -27.84 -13.22
C LEU A 263 0.53 -26.34 -13.27
N LEU A 264 1.63 -25.89 -12.65
CA LEU A 264 2.01 -24.48 -12.62
C LEU A 264 2.34 -23.96 -14.03
N SER A 265 3.00 -24.77 -14.86
CA SER A 265 3.31 -24.43 -16.25
C SER A 265 2.03 -24.32 -17.09
N SER A 266 1.11 -25.27 -16.94
CA SER A 266 -0.21 -25.24 -17.59
C SER A 266 -0.99 -23.99 -17.19
N LEU A 267 -1.06 -23.68 -15.89
CA LEU A 267 -1.72 -22.47 -15.38
C LEU A 267 -1.07 -21.19 -15.95
N SER A 268 0.26 -21.09 -15.94
CA SER A 268 0.95 -19.93 -16.51
C SER A 268 0.64 -19.79 -18.00
N SER A 269 0.69 -20.88 -18.77
CA SER A 269 0.37 -20.87 -20.20
C SER A 269 -1.07 -20.45 -20.46
N THR A 270 -2.03 -20.88 -19.64
CA THR A 270 -3.43 -20.45 -19.79
C THR A 270 -3.62 -18.98 -19.48
N MET A 271 -2.92 -18.45 -18.47
CA MET A 271 -2.96 -17.04 -18.14
C MET A 271 -2.34 -16.18 -19.25
N ASP A 272 -1.26 -16.66 -19.87
CA ASP A 272 -0.65 -15.99 -21.03
C ASP A 272 -1.54 -16.02 -22.27
N LEU A 273 -2.31 -17.09 -22.46
CA LEU A 273 -3.27 -17.23 -23.56
C LEU A 273 -4.51 -16.35 -23.38
N LEU A 274 -5.16 -16.44 -22.21
CA LEU A 274 -6.42 -15.75 -21.92
C LEU A 274 -6.21 -14.27 -21.62
N CYS A 275 -5.03 -13.92 -21.11
CA CYS A 275 -4.74 -12.60 -20.62
C CYS A 275 -3.27 -12.22 -20.81
N PRO A 276 -2.83 -12.05 -22.07
CA PRO A 276 -1.45 -11.71 -22.35
C PRO A 276 -1.06 -10.38 -21.69
N LEU A 277 0.22 -10.28 -21.32
CA LEU A 277 0.80 -9.07 -20.75
C LEU A 277 0.66 -7.91 -21.75
N SER A 278 -0.21 -6.97 -21.43
CA SER A 278 -0.42 -5.77 -22.23
C SER A 278 0.40 -4.61 -21.66
N THR A 279 1.19 -3.96 -22.51
CA THR A 279 1.95 -2.77 -22.13
C THR A 279 1.14 -1.53 -22.51
N ILE A 280 0.64 -0.81 -21.51
CA ILE A 280 -0.13 0.41 -21.74
C ILE A 280 0.77 1.62 -21.56
N ARG A 281 0.79 2.50 -22.57
CA ARG A 281 1.42 3.82 -22.46
C ARG A 281 0.48 4.76 -21.72
N LYS A 282 0.85 5.16 -20.50
CA LYS A 282 0.08 6.16 -19.78
C LYS A 282 0.39 7.54 -20.39
N LYS A 283 -0.60 8.19 -21.01
CA LYS A 283 -0.47 9.61 -21.35
C LYS A 283 -0.45 10.40 -20.05
N ASN A 284 0.53 11.28 -19.89
CA ASN A 284 0.51 12.27 -18.82
C ASN A 284 -0.67 13.21 -19.07
N SER A 285 -1.82 12.94 -18.46
CA SER A 285 -2.82 13.99 -18.30
C SER A 285 -2.36 14.84 -17.13
N SER A 286 -2.05 16.11 -17.37
CA SER A 286 -2.05 17.09 -16.30
C SER A 286 -3.36 16.95 -15.53
N THR A 287 -3.32 16.98 -14.20
CA THR A 287 -4.53 17.09 -13.38
C THR A 287 -5.37 18.24 -13.93
N ALA A 288 -6.51 17.92 -14.54
CA ALA A 288 -7.45 18.91 -15.02
C ALA A 288 -8.05 19.57 -13.77
N PRO A 289 -7.67 20.81 -13.41
CA PRO A 289 -8.05 21.41 -12.13
C PRO A 289 -9.55 21.64 -12.01
N TRP A 290 -10.24 21.67 -13.16
CA TRP A 290 -11.69 21.81 -13.28
C TRP A 290 -12.45 20.49 -13.16
N LEU A 291 -11.77 19.34 -13.19
CA LEU A 291 -12.39 18.03 -13.07
C LEU A 291 -12.52 17.66 -11.58
N SER A 292 -13.47 18.30 -10.90
CA SER A 292 -13.80 18.01 -9.51
C SER A 292 -14.33 16.59 -9.34
N ASP A 293 -14.25 16.06 -8.12
CA ASP A 293 -14.77 14.72 -7.81
C ASP A 293 -16.27 14.60 -8.06
N VAL A 294 -17.00 15.72 -8.00
CA VAL A 294 -18.41 15.82 -8.41
C VAL A 294 -18.60 15.45 -9.88
N LEU A 295 -17.75 15.97 -10.78
CA LEU A 295 -17.82 15.65 -12.21
C LEU A 295 -17.36 14.21 -12.52
N ARG A 296 -16.47 13.65 -11.69
CA ARG A 296 -16.05 12.24 -11.81
C ARG A 296 -17.15 11.27 -11.41
N ASN A 297 -17.91 11.57 -10.35
CA ASN A 297 -19.02 10.71 -9.91
C ASN A 297 -20.17 10.69 -10.92
N ASN A 298 -20.53 11.85 -11.50
CA ASN A 298 -21.58 11.93 -12.53
C ASN A 298 -21.27 11.10 -13.79
N ARG A 299 -19.99 10.80 -14.07
CA ARG A 299 -19.59 9.97 -15.21
C ARG A 299 -19.69 8.46 -14.95
N ARG A 300 -19.82 8.05 -13.69
CA ARG A 300 -19.99 6.64 -13.30
C ARG A 300 -21.46 6.21 -13.26
N GLU A 301 -22.38 7.18 -13.22
CA GLU A 301 -23.83 6.96 -13.18
C GLU A 301 -24.50 7.03 -14.57
N LEU A 302 -23.72 7.17 -15.64
CA LEU A 302 -24.13 7.04 -17.04
C LEU A 302 -23.57 5.74 -17.64
#